data_AF-M3ARZ2-F1
#
_entry.id   AF-M3ARZ2-F1
#
_cell.length_a   1.000
_cell.length_b   1.000
_cell.length_c   1.000
_cell.angle_alpha   90.00
_cell.angle_beta   90.00
_cell.angle_gamma   90.00
#
_symmetry.space_group_name_H-M   'P 1'
#
loop_
_entity.id
_entity.type
_entity.pdbx_description
1 polymer ?
#
loop_
_entity_poly.entity_id
_entity_poly.type
_entity_poly.pdbx_seq_one_letter_code
_entity_poly.pdbx_strand_id
1 'polypeptide(L)'
;MALNVAQAEELRRLAADVNDAVEARIRGERGAIERIRRTTQSVQMSGMGPFEYWAHQLWQPLKNICLVMAQEMGVLPRLNAHDGPATAQDIARSLGSEDLLISRLLRVLTSVGIGEEVAANTYKSNQISEIAASAGGQAGVKFLNELLFSVAARIVPYMREHGFKQFPQRPQEMDPTQFAFDGRMMWDYLKDTPEMKNSFDTLMRENRSGNKPWFTIYPFAAEMGAACQDANEVLLVDIGGNRGADILDFHQTHPDLPGRLILQDLPETIANVDKAAMSGIELQPYDFFTPQPVQGAKAYFWRWILHDWDDASIRKFLDNTIQAMSADSRLLIEEFVLPDTGADAKASHLDIMMMLYHSGMERTLSQWQALLTSCGLRIVKVWTRPDTDSSVLECKTPPSTTNTTTSTSTVLTVPLSPNFSRLRRPAPNPRSPSTRFDTLTETAAIYPGSGITFKIIKMQATRRLLQHRQPMIKFLGKRSIPQQLDHTPKPHPESPSHHLPSSFANYRQQATQHGPLKSGSAPAGGPSAAPVNPYGAIGGKSAKELGPIKLAKGEVANRSDLPKRFHRTAWSQAEIEAIESGGASMFA
;
A
#
# COMPACT_ATOMS: atom_id res chain seq x y z
N MET A 1 20.04 -8.02 -17.83
CA MET A 1 21.10 -9.04 -17.63
C MET A 1 20.47 -10.41 -17.81
N ALA A 2 21.11 -11.37 -18.48
CA ALA A 2 20.53 -12.71 -18.64
C ALA A 2 20.50 -13.44 -17.29
N LEU A 3 19.42 -14.18 -17.02
CA LEU A 3 19.26 -14.96 -15.78
C LEU A 3 20.19 -16.17 -15.79
N ASN A 4 20.67 -16.57 -14.62
CA ASN A 4 21.36 -17.86 -14.47
C ASN A 4 20.37 -19.03 -14.50
N VAL A 5 20.87 -20.27 -14.61
CA VAL A 5 20.03 -21.47 -14.75
C VAL A 5 19.05 -21.62 -13.59
N ALA A 6 19.51 -21.45 -12.34
CA ALA A 6 18.66 -21.59 -11.16
C ALA A 6 17.56 -20.52 -11.10
N GLN A 7 17.87 -19.27 -11.45
CA GLN A 7 16.90 -18.18 -11.54
C GLN A 7 15.85 -18.44 -12.63
N ALA A 8 16.28 -18.97 -13.78
CA ALA A 8 15.38 -19.32 -14.87
C ALA A 8 14.46 -20.50 -14.49
N GLU A 9 14.98 -21.52 -13.80
CA GLU A 9 14.19 -22.63 -13.28
C GLU A 9 13.16 -22.18 -12.24
N GLU A 10 13.55 -21.31 -11.30
CA GLU A 10 12.64 -20.78 -10.30
C GLU A 10 11.52 -19.94 -10.92
N LEU A 11 11.82 -19.09 -11.90
CA LEU A 11 10.79 -18.34 -12.61
C LEU A 11 9.81 -19.23 -13.37
N ARG A 12 10.29 -20.32 -14.00
CA ARG A 12 9.41 -21.29 -14.65
C ARG A 12 8.52 -22.00 -13.63
N ARG A 13 9.06 -22.36 -12.48
CA ARG A 13 8.30 -22.96 -11.37
C ARG A 13 7.22 -22.01 -10.87
N LEU A 14 7.57 -20.75 -10.62
CA LEU A 14 6.60 -19.73 -10.18
C LEU A 14 5.53 -19.43 -11.24
N ALA A 15 5.88 -19.46 -12.52
CA ALA A 15 4.89 -19.32 -13.60
C ALA A 15 3.90 -20.50 -13.63
N ALA A 16 4.37 -21.72 -13.35
CA ALA A 16 3.48 -22.88 -13.17
C ALA A 16 2.57 -22.70 -11.94
N ASP A 17 3.11 -22.22 -10.81
CA ASP A 17 2.31 -21.94 -9.61
C ASP A 17 1.22 -20.89 -9.88
N VAL A 18 1.50 -19.85 -10.69
CA VAL A 18 0.50 -18.86 -11.12
C VAL A 18 -0.59 -19.55 -11.94
N ASN A 19 -0.23 -20.40 -12.90
CA ASN A 19 -1.20 -21.14 -13.70
C ASN A 19 -2.10 -22.01 -12.82
N ASP A 20 -1.52 -22.74 -11.86
CA ASP A 20 -2.29 -23.57 -10.93
C ASP A 20 -3.23 -22.74 -10.04
N ALA A 21 -2.79 -21.55 -9.60
CA ALA A 21 -3.62 -20.63 -8.84
C ALA A 21 -4.78 -20.05 -9.68
N VAL A 22 -4.55 -19.76 -10.96
CA VAL A 22 -5.58 -19.35 -11.93
C VAL A 22 -6.60 -20.46 -12.15
N GLU A 23 -6.15 -21.68 -12.41
CA GLU A 23 -7.03 -22.84 -12.59
C GLU A 23 -7.87 -23.10 -11.34
N ALA A 24 -7.29 -22.92 -10.16
CA ALA A 24 -8.04 -23.01 -8.93
C ALA A 24 -9.10 -21.90 -8.77
N ARG A 25 -8.83 -20.69 -9.27
CA ARG A 25 -9.82 -19.61 -9.31
C ARG A 25 -10.96 -19.95 -10.25
N ILE A 26 -10.66 -20.53 -11.41
CA ILE A 26 -11.67 -21.01 -12.37
C ILE A 26 -12.57 -22.07 -11.73
N ARG A 27 -12.00 -22.98 -10.93
CA ARG A 27 -12.75 -23.98 -10.15
C ARG A 27 -13.51 -23.43 -8.93
N GLY A 28 -13.37 -22.14 -8.62
CA GLY A 28 -14.01 -21.51 -7.47
C GLY A 28 -13.42 -21.91 -6.12
N GLU A 29 -12.16 -22.37 -6.08
CA GLU A 29 -11.52 -22.76 -4.82
C GLU A 29 -11.31 -21.56 -3.89
N ARG A 30 -11.54 -21.78 -2.59
CA ARG A 30 -11.31 -20.77 -1.56
C ARG A 30 -9.83 -20.36 -1.53
N GLY A 31 -9.59 -19.06 -1.41
CA GLY A 31 -8.22 -18.50 -1.33
C GLY A 31 -7.48 -18.46 -2.66
N ALA A 32 -8.10 -18.85 -3.79
CA ALA A 32 -7.43 -18.83 -5.09
C ALA A 32 -6.98 -17.41 -5.52
N ILE A 33 -7.78 -16.38 -5.25
CA ILE A 33 -7.41 -14.97 -5.52
C ILE A 33 -6.12 -14.61 -4.78
N GLU A 34 -6.02 -14.97 -3.50
CA GLU A 34 -4.85 -14.69 -2.69
C GLU A 34 -3.63 -15.49 -3.14
N ARG A 35 -3.82 -16.73 -3.59
CA ARG A 35 -2.75 -17.51 -4.24
C ARG A 35 -2.25 -16.84 -5.51
N ILE A 36 -3.14 -16.33 -6.37
CA ILE A 36 -2.76 -15.57 -7.58
C ILE A 36 -1.94 -14.35 -7.18
N ARG A 37 -2.39 -13.58 -6.18
CA ARG A 37 -1.69 -12.39 -5.71
C ARG A 37 -0.28 -12.71 -5.21
N ARG A 38 -0.14 -13.69 -4.32
CA ARG A 38 1.17 -14.10 -3.76
C ARG A 38 2.12 -14.63 -4.81
N THR A 39 1.65 -15.56 -5.66
CA THR A 39 2.49 -16.17 -6.70
C THR A 39 2.92 -15.15 -7.74
N THR A 40 2.02 -14.24 -8.17
CA THR A 40 2.38 -13.13 -9.07
C THR A 40 3.39 -12.18 -8.44
N GLN A 41 3.25 -11.88 -7.16
CA GLN A 41 4.23 -11.10 -6.42
C GLN A 41 5.60 -11.81 -6.36
N SER A 42 5.63 -13.12 -6.13
CA SER A 42 6.86 -13.91 -6.19
C SER A 42 7.49 -13.90 -7.58
N VAL A 43 6.70 -13.97 -8.65
CA VAL A 43 7.19 -13.82 -10.04
C VAL A 43 7.82 -12.43 -10.23
N GLN A 44 7.18 -11.36 -9.75
CA GLN A 44 7.72 -10.00 -9.84
C GLN A 44 9.06 -9.87 -9.08
N MET A 45 9.11 -10.33 -7.83
CA MET A 45 10.33 -10.27 -7.00
C MET A 45 11.49 -11.05 -7.65
N SER A 46 11.23 -12.26 -8.12
CA SER A 46 12.23 -13.11 -8.77
C SER A 46 12.65 -12.59 -10.15
N GLY A 47 11.71 -11.98 -10.89
CA GLY A 47 11.94 -11.51 -12.27
C GLY A 47 12.66 -10.17 -12.35
N MET A 48 12.32 -9.24 -11.45
CA MET A 48 12.96 -7.93 -11.36
C MET A 48 14.29 -7.99 -10.60
N GLY A 49 14.40 -8.92 -9.65
CA GLY A 49 15.47 -8.93 -8.66
C GLY A 49 15.21 -7.92 -7.52
N PRO A 50 15.90 -8.09 -6.38
CA PRO A 50 15.56 -7.38 -5.14
C PRO A 50 15.73 -5.87 -5.22
N PHE A 51 16.77 -5.38 -5.92
CA PHE A 51 17.03 -3.94 -6.03
C PHE A 51 15.94 -3.22 -6.82
N GLU A 52 15.61 -3.74 -8.01
CA GLU A 52 14.58 -3.15 -8.87
C GLU A 52 13.20 -3.24 -8.22
N TYR A 53 12.87 -4.40 -7.62
CA TYR A 53 11.62 -4.58 -6.89
C TYR A 53 11.49 -3.59 -5.72
N TRP A 54 12.58 -3.33 -4.97
CA TRP A 54 12.62 -2.31 -3.92
C TRP A 54 12.44 -0.90 -4.48
N ALA A 55 13.14 -0.57 -5.57
CA ALA A 55 13.01 0.74 -6.23
C ALA A 55 11.55 1.01 -6.64
N HIS A 56 10.82 -0.01 -7.11
CA HIS A 56 9.38 0.11 -7.40
C HIS A 56 8.52 0.45 -6.18
N GLN A 57 8.90 0.01 -4.96
CA GLN A 57 8.15 0.34 -3.75
C GLN A 57 8.28 1.82 -3.37
N LEU A 58 9.41 2.46 -3.68
CA LEU A 58 9.62 3.88 -3.39
C LEU A 58 8.65 4.81 -4.14
N TRP A 59 8.09 4.34 -5.26
CA TRP A 59 7.18 5.12 -6.10
C TRP A 59 5.70 5.00 -5.73
N GLN A 60 5.34 4.21 -4.71
CA GLN A 60 3.93 4.05 -4.29
C GLN A 60 3.24 5.39 -3.95
N PRO A 61 3.87 6.34 -3.23
CA PRO A 61 3.25 7.63 -2.95
C PRO A 61 2.93 8.44 -4.22
N LEU A 62 3.77 8.39 -5.25
CA LEU A 62 3.52 9.12 -6.50
C LEU A 62 2.28 8.60 -7.24
N LYS A 63 2.02 7.29 -7.19
CA LYS A 63 0.82 6.71 -7.78
C LYS A 63 -0.44 7.26 -7.13
N ASN A 64 -0.44 7.36 -5.80
CA ASN A 64 -1.55 7.95 -5.06
C ASN A 64 -1.70 9.45 -5.37
N ILE A 65 -0.61 10.23 -5.37
CA ILE A 65 -0.65 11.66 -5.73
C ILE A 65 -1.24 11.87 -7.12
N CYS A 66 -0.83 11.08 -8.13
CA CYS A 66 -1.40 11.17 -9.47
C CYS A 66 -2.89 10.79 -9.51
N LEU A 67 -3.31 9.81 -8.71
CA LEU A 67 -4.71 9.41 -8.60
C LEU A 67 -5.57 10.53 -8.00
N VAL A 68 -5.11 11.15 -6.92
CA VAL A 68 -5.76 12.28 -6.27
C VAL A 68 -5.88 13.46 -7.24
N MET A 69 -4.78 13.83 -7.90
CA MET A 69 -4.78 14.90 -8.91
C MET A 69 -5.78 14.61 -10.04
N ALA A 70 -5.81 13.38 -10.55
CA ALA A 70 -6.71 13.00 -11.63
C ALA A 70 -8.19 13.01 -11.22
N GLN A 71 -8.51 12.66 -9.97
CA GLN A 71 -9.87 12.78 -9.44
C GLN A 71 -10.27 14.23 -9.23
N GLU A 72 -9.42 15.03 -8.60
CA GLU A 72 -9.66 16.46 -8.33
C GLU A 72 -9.86 17.26 -9.62
N MET A 73 -9.05 16.97 -10.64
CA MET A 73 -9.16 17.59 -11.96
C MET A 73 -10.34 17.07 -12.79
N GLY A 74 -11.03 16.01 -12.36
CA GLY A 74 -12.10 15.38 -13.15
C GLY A 74 -11.63 14.57 -14.36
N VAL A 75 -10.36 14.15 -14.40
CA VAL A 75 -9.76 13.37 -15.51
C VAL A 75 -10.45 12.02 -15.67
N LEU A 76 -10.65 11.27 -14.59
CA LEU A 76 -11.24 9.93 -14.67
C LEU A 76 -12.72 9.95 -15.10
N PRO A 77 -13.61 10.77 -14.51
CA PRO A 77 -14.97 10.93 -15.03
C PRO A 77 -14.98 11.33 -16.50
N ARG A 78 -14.07 12.21 -16.92
CA ARG A 78 -14.03 12.66 -18.30
C ARG A 78 -13.57 11.57 -19.25
N LEU A 79 -12.53 10.81 -18.91
CA LEU A 79 -12.09 9.64 -19.66
C LEU A 79 -13.22 8.61 -19.81
N ASN A 80 -13.95 8.33 -18.73
CA ASN A 80 -15.05 7.36 -18.72
C ASN A 80 -16.27 7.79 -19.53
N ALA A 81 -16.44 9.09 -19.78
CA ALA A 81 -17.56 9.62 -20.57
C ALA A 81 -17.39 9.45 -22.09
N HIS A 82 -16.24 8.97 -22.57
CA HIS A 82 -16.01 8.69 -23.99
C HIS A 82 -16.42 7.25 -24.34
N ASP A 83 -17.17 7.07 -25.44
CA ASP A 83 -17.57 5.76 -25.98
C ASP A 83 -16.41 4.98 -26.67
N GLY A 84 -15.16 5.38 -26.41
CA GLY A 84 -13.97 4.84 -27.05
C GLY A 84 -12.69 5.57 -26.60
N PRO A 85 -11.56 5.36 -27.31
CA PRO A 85 -10.33 6.05 -26.99
C PRO A 85 -10.44 7.58 -27.10
N ALA A 86 -9.85 8.29 -26.15
CA ALA A 86 -9.77 9.75 -26.11
C ALA A 86 -8.31 10.20 -26.05
N THR A 87 -7.97 11.25 -26.80
CA THR A 87 -6.63 11.82 -26.72
C THR A 87 -6.47 12.65 -25.44
N ALA A 88 -5.23 12.80 -24.94
CA ALA A 88 -4.94 13.74 -23.86
C ALA A 88 -5.42 15.16 -24.20
N GLN A 89 -5.35 15.55 -25.47
CA GLN A 89 -5.80 16.86 -25.93
C GLN A 89 -7.31 17.02 -25.81
N ASP A 90 -8.09 15.99 -26.13
CA ASP A 90 -9.56 16.05 -26.02
C ASP A 90 -10.01 16.14 -24.56
N ILE A 91 -9.38 15.35 -23.69
CA ILE A 91 -9.62 15.40 -22.24
C ILE A 91 -9.22 16.78 -21.71
N ALA A 92 -8.01 17.26 -22.02
CA ALA A 92 -7.50 18.55 -21.59
C ALA A 92 -8.40 19.71 -22.04
N ARG A 93 -8.82 19.72 -23.31
CA ARG A 93 -9.71 20.75 -23.88
C ARG A 93 -11.02 20.84 -23.10
N SER A 94 -11.59 19.70 -22.71
CA SER A 94 -12.85 19.68 -21.97
C SER A 94 -12.75 20.08 -20.49
N LEU A 95 -11.57 19.94 -19.90
CA LEU A 95 -11.30 20.29 -18.51
C LEU A 95 -10.67 21.68 -18.37
N GLY A 96 -10.39 22.37 -19.49
CA GLY A 96 -9.62 23.62 -19.47
C GLY A 96 -8.19 23.43 -18.95
N SER A 97 -7.58 22.27 -19.20
CA SER A 97 -6.24 21.89 -18.70
C SER A 97 -5.21 21.80 -19.83
N GLU A 98 -3.97 21.46 -19.47
CA GLU A 98 -2.84 21.26 -20.41
C GLU A 98 -2.74 19.79 -20.82
N ASP A 99 -2.60 19.54 -22.12
CA ASP A 99 -2.45 18.20 -22.70
C ASP A 99 -1.26 17.41 -22.13
N LEU A 100 -0.15 18.10 -21.87
CA LEU A 100 1.06 17.52 -21.28
C LEU A 100 0.81 17.09 -19.83
N LEU A 101 0.04 17.86 -19.06
CA LEU A 101 -0.32 17.49 -17.69
C LEU A 101 -1.20 16.23 -17.68
N ILE A 102 -2.24 16.20 -18.52
CA ILE A 102 -3.11 15.02 -18.66
C ILE A 102 -2.30 13.79 -19.06
N SER A 103 -1.40 13.93 -20.03
CA SER A 103 -0.54 12.83 -20.48
C SER A 103 0.38 12.31 -19.37
N ARG A 104 0.93 13.21 -18.54
CA ARG A 104 1.80 12.82 -17.41
C ARG A 104 1.04 12.07 -16.33
N LEU A 105 -0.18 12.50 -16.00
CA LEU A 105 -1.03 11.82 -15.01
C LEU A 105 -1.46 10.45 -15.52
N LEU A 106 -2.03 10.38 -16.73
CA LEU A 106 -2.52 9.13 -17.30
C LEU A 106 -1.41 8.11 -17.52
N ARG A 107 -0.17 8.51 -17.84
CA ARG A 107 0.99 7.59 -17.90
C ARG A 107 1.23 6.84 -16.60
N VAL A 108 1.05 7.49 -15.44
CA VAL A 108 1.20 6.83 -14.14
C VAL A 108 0.00 5.92 -13.88
N LEU A 109 -1.22 6.40 -14.15
CA LEU A 109 -2.45 5.66 -13.88
C LEU A 109 -2.58 4.39 -14.73
N THR A 110 -2.30 4.48 -16.03
CA THR A 110 -2.32 3.30 -16.92
C THR A 110 -1.22 2.30 -16.57
N SER A 111 -0.07 2.75 -16.05
CA SER A 111 1.01 1.85 -15.58
C SER A 111 0.60 0.98 -14.39
N VAL A 112 -0.47 1.36 -13.68
CA VAL A 112 -1.05 0.59 -12.56
C VAL A 112 -2.44 0.05 -12.89
N GLY A 113 -2.84 0.07 -14.16
CA GLY A 113 -4.08 -0.51 -14.66
C GLY A 113 -5.32 0.37 -14.52
N ILE A 114 -5.19 1.64 -14.13
CA ILE A 114 -6.30 2.60 -14.10
C ILE A 114 -6.41 3.21 -15.50
N GLY A 115 -7.34 2.69 -16.31
CA GLY A 115 -7.42 2.96 -17.75
C GLY A 115 -6.32 2.27 -18.56
N GLU A 116 -6.36 2.47 -19.88
CA GLU A 116 -5.44 1.87 -20.85
C GLU A 116 -4.85 2.93 -21.78
N GLU A 117 -3.57 2.84 -22.14
CA GLU A 117 -2.96 3.64 -23.22
C GLU A 117 -2.96 2.80 -24.50
N VAL A 118 -3.77 3.19 -25.49
CA VAL A 118 -4.00 2.40 -26.73
C VAL A 118 -3.22 2.92 -27.93
N ALA A 119 -2.77 4.17 -27.87
CA ALA A 119 -1.84 4.79 -28.81
C ALA A 119 -1.14 5.97 -28.11
N ALA A 120 -0.14 6.58 -28.76
CA ALA A 120 0.58 7.72 -28.19
C ALA A 120 -0.39 8.82 -27.71
N ASN A 121 -0.36 9.14 -26.42
CA ASN A 121 -1.24 10.12 -25.78
C ASN A 121 -2.75 9.87 -26.01
N THR A 122 -3.15 8.61 -26.20
CA THR A 122 -4.53 8.20 -26.45
C THR A 122 -4.92 7.09 -25.49
N TYR A 123 -6.00 7.32 -24.75
CA TYR A 123 -6.36 6.53 -23.58
C TYR A 123 -7.79 6.01 -23.67
N LYS A 124 -8.06 4.87 -23.04
CA LYS A 124 -9.39 4.27 -22.96
C LYS A 124 -9.74 3.96 -21.51
N SER A 125 -11.01 4.14 -21.15
CA SER A 125 -11.54 3.70 -19.86
C SER A 125 -11.53 2.18 -19.71
N ASN A 126 -11.51 1.72 -18.46
CA ASN A 126 -11.74 0.33 -18.09
C ASN A 126 -12.54 0.26 -16.78
N GLN A 127 -12.88 -0.95 -16.34
CA GLN A 127 -13.67 -1.15 -15.11
C GLN A 127 -13.02 -0.51 -13.87
N ILE A 128 -11.69 -0.43 -13.82
CA ILE A 128 -10.96 0.16 -12.68
C ILE A 128 -11.09 1.69 -12.71
N SER A 129 -10.97 2.33 -13.88
CA SER A 129 -11.18 3.78 -13.99
C SER A 129 -12.63 4.17 -13.71
N GLU A 130 -13.60 3.33 -14.07
CA GLU A 130 -15.01 3.49 -13.72
C GLU A 130 -15.23 3.43 -12.20
N ILE A 131 -14.71 2.41 -11.53
CA ILE A 131 -14.77 2.29 -10.06
C ILE A 131 -14.08 3.49 -9.40
N ALA A 132 -12.88 3.87 -9.87
CA ALA A 132 -12.13 5.00 -9.32
C ALA A 132 -12.85 6.35 -9.50
N ALA A 133 -13.71 6.51 -10.51
CA ALA A 133 -14.51 7.70 -10.74
C ALA A 133 -15.89 7.66 -10.06
N SER A 134 -16.32 6.50 -9.54
CA SER A 134 -17.56 6.37 -8.79
C SER A 134 -17.53 7.18 -7.50
N ALA A 135 -18.70 7.48 -6.92
CA ALA A 135 -18.80 8.18 -5.64
C ALA A 135 -17.98 7.48 -4.53
N GLY A 136 -18.02 6.13 -4.48
CA GLY A 136 -17.22 5.35 -3.52
C GLY A 136 -15.72 5.42 -3.76
N GLY A 137 -15.30 5.33 -5.03
CA GLY A 137 -13.90 5.43 -5.40
C GLY A 137 -13.29 6.80 -5.08
N GLN A 138 -14.03 7.87 -5.35
CA GLN A 138 -13.64 9.23 -5.01
C GLN A 138 -13.61 9.44 -3.49
N ALA A 139 -14.65 9.01 -2.80
CA ALA A 139 -14.73 9.11 -1.35
C ALA A 139 -13.60 8.34 -0.64
N GLY A 140 -13.26 7.13 -1.13
CA GLY A 140 -12.19 6.30 -0.59
C GLY A 140 -10.80 6.92 -0.79
N VAL A 141 -10.51 7.41 -2.00
CA VAL A 141 -9.23 8.09 -2.25
C VAL A 141 -9.12 9.38 -1.45
N LYS A 142 -10.19 10.18 -1.37
CA LYS A 142 -10.22 11.39 -0.55
C LYS A 142 -9.97 11.07 0.92
N PHE A 143 -10.71 10.11 1.48
CA PHE A 143 -10.57 9.70 2.86
C PHE A 143 -9.15 9.23 3.19
N LEU A 144 -8.58 8.34 2.37
CA LEU A 144 -7.21 7.86 2.56
C LEU A 144 -6.17 8.97 2.34
N ASN A 145 -6.35 9.85 1.37
CA ASN A 145 -5.40 10.93 1.13
C ASN A 145 -5.43 11.97 2.26
N GLU A 146 -6.60 12.49 2.62
CA GLU A 146 -6.69 13.58 3.58
C GLU A 146 -6.47 13.12 5.02
N LEU A 147 -6.85 11.89 5.37
CA LEU A 147 -6.62 11.34 6.71
C LEU A 147 -5.27 10.59 6.79
N LEU A 148 -5.09 9.50 6.04
CA LEU A 148 -3.91 8.63 6.19
C LEU A 148 -2.60 9.35 5.87
N PHE A 149 -2.54 10.13 4.78
CA PHE A 149 -1.29 10.81 4.42
C PHE A 149 -0.95 11.96 5.38
N SER A 150 -1.96 12.60 5.98
CA SER A 150 -1.73 13.59 7.03
C SER A 150 -1.10 12.94 8.27
N VAL A 151 -1.59 11.77 8.69
CA VAL A 151 -0.98 10.97 9.75
C VAL A 151 0.43 10.50 9.34
N ALA A 152 0.59 9.99 8.12
CA ALA A 152 1.88 9.51 7.61
C ALA A 152 2.93 10.62 7.56
N ALA A 153 2.57 11.85 7.19
CA ALA A 153 3.47 13.00 7.18
C ALA A 153 3.99 13.36 8.60
N ARG A 154 3.24 12.98 9.64
CA ARG A 154 3.52 13.28 11.05
C ARG A 154 4.10 12.08 11.82
N ILE A 155 4.19 10.90 11.21
CA ILE A 155 4.56 9.66 11.91
C ILE A 155 6.00 9.67 12.44
N VAL A 156 6.96 10.24 11.70
CA VAL A 156 8.37 10.28 12.12
C VAL A 156 8.57 11.22 13.32
N PRO A 157 8.05 12.46 13.31
CA PRO A 157 8.02 13.30 14.51
C PRO A 157 7.36 12.60 15.70
N TYR A 158 6.18 11.99 15.51
CA TYR A 158 5.47 11.25 16.55
C TYR A 158 6.35 10.18 17.21
N MET A 159 6.96 9.31 16.39
CA MET A 159 7.83 8.22 16.86
C MET A 159 9.03 8.73 17.66
N ARG A 160 9.60 9.88 17.27
CA ARG A 160 10.76 10.45 17.95
C ARG A 160 10.40 11.10 19.28
N GLU A 161 9.20 11.68 19.39
CA GLU A 161 8.74 12.38 20.59
C GLU A 161 8.17 11.42 21.64
N HIS A 162 7.38 10.44 21.22
CA HIS A 162 6.60 9.59 22.14
C HIS A 162 7.06 8.13 22.19
N GLY A 163 8.02 7.74 21.33
CA GLY A 163 8.26 6.33 21.02
C GLY A 163 7.12 5.75 20.17
N PHE A 164 7.04 4.42 20.10
CA PHE A 164 5.96 3.75 19.38
C PHE A 164 5.33 2.67 20.26
N LYS A 165 4.03 2.79 20.51
CA LYS A 165 3.22 1.86 21.29
C LYS A 165 1.95 1.53 20.52
N GLN A 166 1.48 0.28 20.62
CA GLN A 166 0.20 -0.12 20.04
C GLN A 166 -0.99 0.58 20.71
N PHE A 167 -0.97 0.64 22.04
CA PHE A 167 -2.06 1.20 22.85
C PHE A 167 -1.52 2.32 23.74
N PRO A 168 -1.78 3.60 23.42
CA PRO A 168 -1.37 4.73 24.25
C PRO A 168 -2.21 4.80 25.53
N GLN A 169 -1.59 5.23 26.63
CA GLN A 169 -2.29 5.49 27.90
C GLN A 169 -3.06 6.82 27.82
N ARG A 170 -4.30 6.78 27.33
CA ARG A 170 -5.16 7.97 27.24
C ARG A 170 -5.65 8.44 28.62
N PRO A 171 -5.84 9.76 28.83
CA PRO A 171 -5.62 10.87 27.88
C PRO A 171 -4.18 11.39 27.85
N GLN A 172 -3.25 10.81 28.63
CA GLN A 172 -1.89 11.33 28.78
C GLN A 172 -1.04 11.14 27.53
N GLU A 173 -1.27 10.05 26.79
CA GLU A 173 -0.57 9.71 25.56
C GLU A 173 -1.53 9.81 24.37
N MET A 174 -1.05 10.46 23.31
CA MET A 174 -1.76 10.60 22.04
C MET A 174 -1.45 9.42 21.12
N ASP A 175 -2.45 9.01 20.35
CA ASP A 175 -2.22 8.15 19.19
C ASP A 175 -1.71 8.96 17.97
N PRO A 176 -1.28 8.29 16.88
CA PRO A 176 -0.77 8.99 15.69
C PRO A 176 -1.76 9.97 15.06
N THR A 177 -3.06 9.70 15.14
CA THR A 177 -4.11 10.57 14.60
C THR A 177 -4.27 11.81 15.47
N GLN A 178 -4.36 11.65 16.78
CA GLN A 178 -4.40 12.77 17.72
C GLN A 178 -3.17 13.67 17.55
N PHE A 179 -1.98 13.10 17.37
CA PHE A 179 -0.76 13.88 17.13
C PHE A 179 -0.76 14.63 15.78
N ALA A 180 -1.43 14.09 14.77
CA ALA A 180 -1.58 14.72 13.46
C ALA A 180 -2.66 15.81 13.43
N PHE A 181 -3.67 15.71 14.29
CA PHE A 181 -4.86 16.56 14.27
C PHE A 181 -5.13 17.27 15.61
N ASP A 182 -4.07 17.79 16.25
CA ASP A 182 -4.16 18.68 17.42
C ASP A 182 -4.93 18.10 18.62
N GLY A 183 -4.74 16.81 18.90
CA GLY A 183 -5.33 16.08 20.02
C GLY A 183 -6.69 15.45 19.75
N ARG A 184 -7.31 15.73 18.59
CA ARG A 184 -8.61 15.15 18.21
C ARG A 184 -8.48 13.69 17.83
N MET A 185 -9.40 12.87 18.36
CA MET A 185 -9.60 11.51 17.86
C MET A 185 -10.12 11.54 16.42
N MET A 186 -9.99 10.43 15.67
CA MET A 186 -10.54 10.35 14.30
C MET A 186 -12.04 10.73 14.27
N TRP A 187 -12.84 10.22 15.20
CA TRP A 187 -14.27 10.50 15.26
C TRP A 187 -14.59 11.97 15.56
N ASP A 188 -13.82 12.61 16.45
CA ASP A 188 -13.94 14.05 16.73
C ASP A 188 -13.57 14.88 15.50
N TYR A 189 -12.49 14.50 14.81
CA TYR A 189 -12.07 15.15 13.56
C TYR A 189 -13.14 15.05 12.45
N LEU A 190 -13.76 13.88 12.29
CA LEU A 190 -14.85 13.70 11.32
C LEU A 190 -16.09 14.51 11.72
N LYS A 191 -16.41 14.60 13.01
CA LYS A 191 -17.51 15.44 13.51
C LYS A 191 -17.30 16.92 13.17
N ASP A 192 -16.07 17.40 13.33
CA ASP A 192 -15.69 18.78 13.02
C ASP A 192 -15.53 19.05 11.50
N THR A 193 -15.49 18.00 10.68
CA THR A 193 -15.25 18.08 9.23
C THR A 193 -16.37 17.38 8.44
N PRO A 194 -17.55 18.02 8.26
CA PRO A 194 -18.73 17.39 7.65
C PRO A 194 -18.49 16.80 6.26
N GLU A 195 -17.64 17.42 5.45
CA GLU A 195 -17.27 16.93 4.12
C GLU A 195 -16.51 15.60 4.18
N MET A 196 -15.59 15.46 5.14
CA MET A 196 -14.86 14.21 5.37
C MET A 196 -15.77 13.15 5.98
N LYS A 197 -16.68 13.52 6.89
CA LYS A 197 -17.72 12.61 7.39
C LYS A 197 -18.60 12.07 6.25
N ASN A 198 -19.01 12.92 5.32
CA ASN A 198 -19.80 12.50 4.16
C ASN A 198 -19.01 11.55 3.24
N SER A 199 -17.71 11.80 3.05
CA SER A 199 -16.83 10.92 2.29
C SER A 199 -16.67 9.57 3.00
N PHE A 200 -16.43 9.55 4.31
CA PHE A 200 -16.40 8.33 5.11
C PHE A 200 -17.72 7.55 5.01
N ASP A 201 -18.86 8.21 5.20
CA ASP A 201 -20.18 7.59 5.11
C ASP A 201 -20.46 6.99 3.72
N THR A 202 -20.04 7.69 2.67
CA THR A 202 -20.12 7.20 1.29
C THR A 202 -19.24 5.97 1.09
N LEU A 203 -17.99 6.01 1.55
CA LEU A 203 -17.08 4.86 1.47
C LEU A 203 -17.65 3.63 2.20
N MET A 204 -18.18 3.81 3.41
CA MET A 204 -18.78 2.71 4.19
C MET A 204 -19.98 2.11 3.47
N ARG A 205 -20.85 2.94 2.88
CA ARG A 205 -22.00 2.47 2.10
C ARG A 205 -21.58 1.69 0.86
N GLU A 206 -20.61 2.17 0.09
CA GLU A 206 -20.17 1.48 -1.14
C GLU A 206 -19.39 0.20 -0.83
N ASN A 207 -18.56 0.18 0.22
CA ASN A 207 -17.92 -1.04 0.71
C ASN A 207 -18.95 -2.11 1.10
N ARG A 208 -20.09 -1.69 1.67
CA ARG A 208 -21.20 -2.60 1.97
C ARG A 208 -21.83 -3.16 0.70
N SER A 209 -22.11 -2.34 -0.31
CA SER A 209 -22.65 -2.81 -1.60
C SER A 209 -21.74 -3.84 -2.30
N GLY A 210 -20.43 -3.74 -2.09
CA GLY A 210 -19.45 -4.72 -2.58
C GLY A 210 -19.37 -6.02 -1.77
N ASN A 211 -19.82 -6.01 -0.52
CA ASN A 211 -19.80 -7.15 0.40
C ASN A 211 -21.14 -7.90 0.41
N LYS A 212 -21.11 -9.17 0.83
CA LYS A 212 -22.34 -9.92 1.06
C LYS A 212 -22.98 -9.50 2.39
N PRO A 213 -24.32 -9.46 2.50
CA PRO A 213 -24.96 -9.17 3.77
C PRO A 213 -24.56 -10.17 4.85
N TRP A 214 -24.39 -9.72 6.08
CA TRP A 214 -23.91 -10.53 7.21
C TRP A 214 -24.79 -11.76 7.47
N PHE A 215 -26.10 -11.63 7.26
CA PHE A 215 -27.09 -12.71 7.41
C PHE A 215 -27.05 -13.75 6.26
N THR A 216 -26.15 -13.58 5.30
CA THR A 216 -25.79 -14.61 4.32
C THR A 216 -24.50 -15.35 4.68
N ILE A 217 -23.67 -14.75 5.55
CA ILE A 217 -22.49 -15.38 6.19
C ILE A 217 -22.98 -16.22 7.37
N TYR A 218 -23.73 -15.60 8.28
CA TYR A 218 -24.47 -16.27 9.34
C TYR A 218 -25.90 -16.53 8.87
N PRO A 219 -26.32 -17.78 8.65
CA PRO A 219 -27.66 -18.08 8.14
C PRO A 219 -28.73 -17.86 9.21
N PHE A 220 -29.04 -16.60 9.51
CA PHE A 220 -29.77 -16.17 10.69
C PHE A 220 -31.13 -16.83 10.83
N ALA A 221 -31.92 -16.87 9.76
CA ALA A 221 -33.25 -17.51 9.79
C ALA A 221 -33.18 -19.00 10.16
N ALA A 222 -32.15 -19.72 9.73
CA ALA A 222 -31.99 -21.14 10.05
C ALA A 222 -31.53 -21.37 11.50
N GLU A 223 -30.61 -20.53 12.00
CA GLU A 223 -30.01 -20.71 13.33
C GLU A 223 -30.85 -20.09 14.46
N MET A 224 -31.55 -18.98 14.16
CA MET A 224 -32.25 -18.15 15.16
C MET A 224 -33.72 -17.89 14.81
N GLY A 225 -34.22 -18.32 13.65
CA GLY A 225 -35.62 -18.02 13.24
C GLY A 225 -36.68 -18.63 14.17
N ALA A 226 -36.36 -19.74 14.85
CA ALA A 226 -37.24 -20.34 15.86
C ALA A 226 -37.00 -19.80 17.28
N ALA A 227 -35.99 -18.94 17.48
CA ALA A 227 -35.62 -18.41 18.80
C ALA A 227 -36.62 -17.36 19.31
N CYS A 228 -37.35 -16.73 18.40
CA CYS A 228 -38.39 -15.75 18.69
C CYS A 228 -39.74 -16.32 18.22
N GLN A 229 -40.74 -16.31 19.10
CA GLN A 229 -42.10 -16.77 18.77
C GLN A 229 -43.15 -15.71 19.03
N ASP A 230 -42.84 -14.73 19.88
CA ASP A 230 -43.71 -13.62 20.23
C ASP A 230 -43.22 -12.33 19.56
N ALA A 231 -44.14 -11.61 18.90
CA ALA A 231 -43.85 -10.34 18.25
C ALA A 231 -43.35 -9.24 19.21
N ASN A 232 -43.59 -9.39 20.53
CA ASN A 232 -43.13 -8.44 21.54
C ASN A 232 -41.70 -8.70 22.03
N GLU A 233 -41.15 -9.90 21.78
CA GLU A 233 -39.75 -10.20 22.07
C GLU A 233 -38.83 -9.39 21.14
N VAL A 234 -37.61 -9.09 21.59
CA VAL A 234 -36.62 -8.43 20.74
C VAL A 234 -35.80 -9.48 20.02
N LEU A 235 -35.95 -9.57 18.70
CA LEU A 235 -35.24 -10.53 17.87
C LEU A 235 -33.77 -10.12 17.70
N LEU A 236 -33.54 -8.86 17.35
CA LEU A 236 -32.23 -8.34 16.99
C LEU A 236 -32.04 -6.91 17.48
N VAL A 237 -30.90 -6.67 18.14
CA VAL A 237 -30.38 -5.34 18.44
C VAL A 237 -29.10 -5.13 17.64
N ASP A 238 -29.13 -4.20 16.70
CA ASP A 238 -27.96 -3.78 15.88
C ASP A 238 -27.25 -2.62 16.59
N ILE A 239 -26.10 -2.91 17.22
CA ILE A 239 -25.36 -1.99 18.09
C ILE A 239 -24.25 -1.31 17.28
N GLY A 240 -24.29 0.01 17.21
CA GLY A 240 -23.39 0.78 16.35
C GLY A 240 -23.74 0.63 14.86
N GLY A 241 -25.03 0.39 14.55
CA GLY A 241 -25.50 0.11 13.19
C GLY A 241 -25.51 1.31 12.25
N ASN A 242 -24.96 2.46 12.67
CA ASN A 242 -24.89 3.69 11.89
C ASN A 242 -26.27 4.14 11.38
N ARG A 243 -26.43 4.34 10.07
CA ARG A 243 -27.70 4.69 9.43
C ARG A 243 -28.68 3.53 9.29
N GLY A 244 -28.43 2.37 9.90
CA GLY A 244 -29.34 1.23 9.94
C GLY A 244 -29.45 0.45 8.64
N ALA A 245 -28.47 0.61 7.75
CA ALA A 245 -28.55 0.04 6.42
C ALA A 245 -28.60 -1.51 6.48
N ASP A 246 -27.82 -2.12 7.38
CA ASP A 246 -27.76 -3.57 7.60
C ASP A 246 -29.04 -4.16 8.21
N ILE A 247 -29.55 -3.56 9.29
CA ILE A 247 -30.80 -4.00 9.89
C ILE A 247 -32.01 -3.80 8.95
N LEU A 248 -31.98 -2.77 8.09
CA LEU A 248 -33.02 -2.55 7.08
C LEU A 248 -33.04 -3.65 6.01
N ASP A 249 -31.87 -3.98 5.46
CA ASP A 249 -31.74 -5.07 4.47
C ASP A 249 -32.09 -6.43 5.09
N PHE A 250 -31.71 -6.65 6.35
CA PHE A 250 -32.14 -7.82 7.10
C PHE A 250 -33.67 -7.89 7.23
N HIS A 251 -34.32 -6.78 7.61
CA HIS A 251 -35.78 -6.69 7.75
C HIS A 251 -36.50 -6.94 6.42
N GLN A 252 -36.01 -6.36 5.33
CA GLN A 252 -36.57 -6.54 3.99
C GLN A 252 -36.38 -7.96 3.45
N THR A 253 -35.27 -8.61 3.80
CA THR A 253 -34.98 -9.99 3.38
C THR A 253 -35.78 -11.01 4.19
N HIS A 254 -36.07 -10.71 5.45
CA HIS A 254 -36.76 -11.62 6.38
C HIS A 254 -38.01 -10.99 6.99
N PRO A 255 -39.00 -10.58 6.18
CA PRO A 255 -40.20 -9.88 6.68
C PRO A 255 -41.08 -10.76 7.57
N ASP A 256 -40.96 -12.08 7.45
CA ASP A 256 -41.78 -13.06 8.18
C ASP A 256 -41.19 -13.46 9.55
N LEU A 257 -39.97 -13.01 9.89
CA LEU A 257 -39.39 -13.33 11.19
C LEU A 257 -40.09 -12.52 12.29
N PRO A 258 -40.64 -13.17 13.34
CA PRO A 258 -41.32 -12.48 14.42
C PRO A 258 -40.33 -11.77 15.34
N GLY A 259 -40.81 -10.70 15.98
CA GLY A 259 -40.09 -9.96 17.01
C GLY A 259 -39.62 -8.58 16.55
N ARG A 260 -39.23 -7.78 17.51
CA ARG A 260 -38.82 -6.39 17.33
C ARG A 260 -37.37 -6.31 16.85
N LEU A 261 -37.11 -5.32 16.01
CA LEU A 261 -35.79 -4.96 15.50
C LEU A 261 -35.42 -3.59 16.06
N ILE A 262 -34.24 -3.48 16.69
CA ILE A 262 -33.79 -2.24 17.31
C ILE A 262 -32.45 -1.83 16.73
N LEU A 263 -32.38 -0.63 16.17
CA LEU A 263 -31.14 0.03 15.76
C LEU A 263 -30.63 0.93 16.89
N GLN A 264 -29.40 0.70 17.31
CA GLN A 264 -28.70 1.50 18.32
C GLN A 264 -27.48 2.20 17.75
N ASP A 265 -27.35 3.50 18.00
CA ASP A 265 -26.16 4.31 17.71
C ASP A 265 -26.20 5.58 18.59
N LEU A 266 -25.18 6.43 18.49
CA LEU A 266 -25.13 7.70 19.21
C LEU A 266 -26.33 8.61 18.84
N PRO A 267 -26.76 9.50 19.76
CA PRO A 267 -27.93 10.37 19.53
C PRO A 267 -27.86 11.18 18.23
N GLU A 268 -26.69 11.74 17.89
CA GLU A 268 -26.50 12.48 16.64
C GLU A 268 -26.60 11.61 15.38
N THR A 269 -26.19 10.34 15.44
CA THR A 269 -26.32 9.41 14.32
C THR A 269 -27.78 9.03 14.11
N ILE A 270 -28.47 8.64 15.19
CA ILE A 270 -29.90 8.27 15.15
C ILE A 270 -30.77 9.44 14.67
N ALA A 271 -30.43 10.68 15.03
CA ALA A 271 -31.13 11.87 14.56
C ALA A 271 -31.08 12.04 13.03
N ASN A 272 -30.05 11.51 12.37
CA ASN A 272 -29.81 11.61 10.93
C ASN A 272 -30.28 10.39 10.12
N VAL A 273 -31.00 9.45 10.76
CA VAL A 273 -31.60 8.28 10.09
C VAL A 273 -32.89 8.70 9.39
N ASP A 274 -33.10 8.19 8.17
CA ASP A 274 -34.38 8.33 7.47
C ASP A 274 -35.44 7.46 8.16
N LYS A 275 -36.22 8.08 9.04
CA LYS A 275 -37.28 7.42 9.82
C LYS A 275 -38.38 6.82 8.94
N ALA A 276 -38.63 7.38 7.76
CA ALA A 276 -39.64 6.84 6.86
C ALA A 276 -39.19 5.52 6.24
N ALA A 277 -37.89 5.41 5.92
CA ALA A 277 -37.29 4.18 5.42
C ALA A 277 -37.21 3.06 6.48
N MET A 278 -37.16 3.41 7.77
CA MET A 278 -37.02 2.48 8.90
C MET A 278 -38.36 2.02 9.50
N SER A 279 -39.43 1.97 8.70
CA SER A 279 -40.71 1.43 9.16
C SER A 279 -40.52 -0.03 9.63
N GLY A 280 -41.01 -0.35 10.83
CA GLY A 280 -40.83 -1.68 11.45
C GLY A 280 -39.54 -1.85 12.27
N ILE A 281 -38.66 -0.83 12.30
CA ILE A 281 -37.40 -0.85 13.06
C ILE A 281 -37.43 0.29 14.10
N GLU A 282 -37.15 -0.05 15.35
CA GLU A 282 -37.08 0.91 16.44
C GLU A 282 -35.72 1.59 16.47
N LEU A 283 -35.72 2.93 16.54
CA LEU A 283 -34.51 3.73 16.60
C LEU A 283 -34.24 4.13 18.06
N GLN A 284 -33.13 3.67 18.62
CA GLN A 284 -32.79 3.90 20.03
C GLN A 284 -31.39 4.53 20.18
N PRO A 285 -31.29 5.79 20.61
CA PRO A 285 -30.01 6.39 20.99
C PRO A 285 -29.35 5.57 22.11
N TYR A 286 -28.09 5.19 21.93
CA TYR A 286 -27.34 4.38 22.89
C TYR A 286 -25.83 4.62 22.78
N ASP A 287 -25.18 4.72 23.93
CA ASP A 287 -23.73 4.68 24.08
C ASP A 287 -23.34 3.34 24.72
N PHE A 288 -22.59 2.52 24.00
CA PHE A 288 -22.23 1.17 24.45
C PHE A 288 -21.29 1.15 25.66
N PHE A 289 -20.71 2.28 26.06
CA PHE A 289 -20.01 2.39 27.35
C PHE A 289 -20.96 2.47 28.55
N THR A 290 -22.27 2.59 28.31
CA THR A 290 -23.33 2.54 29.33
C THR A 290 -24.05 1.19 29.34
N PRO A 291 -24.71 0.81 30.46
CA PRO A 291 -25.44 -0.45 30.54
C PRO A 291 -26.44 -0.63 29.40
N GLN A 292 -26.48 -1.82 28.78
CA GLN A 292 -27.35 -2.10 27.64
C GLN A 292 -28.84 -2.02 28.05
N PRO A 293 -29.64 -1.10 27.49
CA PRO A 293 -31.03 -0.90 27.91
C PRO A 293 -31.97 -2.03 27.50
N VAL A 294 -31.66 -2.77 26.43
CA VAL A 294 -32.50 -3.84 25.91
C VAL A 294 -32.11 -5.16 26.57
N GLN A 295 -33.00 -5.71 27.40
CA GLN A 295 -32.77 -6.94 28.14
C GLN A 295 -33.29 -8.16 27.37
N GLY A 296 -32.53 -9.26 27.40
CA GLY A 296 -32.97 -10.58 26.92
C GLY A 296 -33.23 -10.68 25.41
N ALA A 297 -32.65 -9.81 24.58
CA ALA A 297 -32.80 -9.93 23.13
C ALA A 297 -32.23 -11.26 22.63
N LYS A 298 -32.82 -11.83 21.57
CA LYS A 298 -32.36 -13.11 21.01
C LYS A 298 -30.97 -12.97 20.39
N ALA A 299 -30.69 -11.86 19.72
CA ALA A 299 -29.38 -11.53 19.20
C ALA A 299 -28.99 -10.07 19.48
N TYR A 300 -27.75 -9.88 19.92
CA TYR A 300 -27.05 -8.59 19.91
C TYR A 300 -25.99 -8.66 18.81
N PHE A 301 -25.99 -7.71 17.89
CA PHE A 301 -25.13 -7.70 16.72
C PHE A 301 -24.18 -6.51 16.75
N TRP A 302 -22.91 -6.77 16.48
CA TRP A 302 -21.84 -5.78 16.38
C TRP A 302 -21.09 -6.02 15.08
N ARG A 303 -20.89 -4.99 14.28
CA ARG A 303 -20.18 -5.08 13.00
C ARG A 303 -19.15 -3.97 12.88
N TRP A 304 -17.88 -4.33 12.70
CA TRP A 304 -16.77 -3.37 12.52
C TRP A 304 -16.77 -2.31 13.61
N ILE A 305 -16.86 -2.77 14.85
CA ILE A 305 -16.83 -1.91 16.04
C ILE A 305 -15.62 -2.28 16.87
N LEU A 306 -15.44 -3.56 17.19
CA LEU A 306 -14.44 -4.02 18.14
C LEU A 306 -13.00 -3.83 17.61
N HIS A 307 -12.81 -3.74 16.29
CA HIS A 307 -11.50 -3.46 15.71
C HIS A 307 -10.99 -2.03 15.95
N ASP A 308 -11.86 -1.09 16.34
CA ASP A 308 -11.49 0.30 16.64
C ASP A 308 -10.96 0.46 18.07
N TRP A 309 -11.10 -0.56 18.91
CA TRP A 309 -10.85 -0.44 20.34
C TRP A 309 -9.75 -1.37 20.83
N ASP A 310 -9.08 -0.91 21.88
CA ASP A 310 -8.20 -1.76 22.68
C ASP A 310 -9.00 -2.79 23.48
N ASP A 311 -8.35 -3.88 23.87
CA ASP A 311 -9.00 -4.99 24.57
C ASP A 311 -9.63 -4.58 25.92
N ALA A 312 -9.10 -3.57 26.62
CA ALA A 312 -9.66 -3.14 27.90
C ALA A 312 -10.98 -2.38 27.70
N SER A 313 -11.04 -1.52 26.68
CA SER A 313 -12.28 -0.87 26.26
C SER A 313 -13.33 -1.90 25.81
N ILE A 314 -12.93 -2.90 25.01
CA ILE A 314 -13.84 -3.97 24.55
C ILE A 314 -14.41 -4.76 25.71
N ARG A 315 -13.58 -5.17 26.68
CA ARG A 315 -14.05 -5.85 27.89
C ARG A 315 -15.13 -5.04 28.61
N LYS A 316 -14.95 -3.72 28.72
CA LYS A 316 -15.90 -2.83 29.41
C LYS A 316 -17.26 -2.79 28.72
N PHE A 317 -17.33 -2.53 27.41
CA PHE A 317 -18.62 -2.42 26.74
C PHE A 317 -19.25 -3.78 26.41
N LEU A 318 -18.45 -4.85 26.26
CA LEU A 318 -19.00 -6.20 26.14
C LEU A 318 -19.65 -6.64 27.46
N ASP A 319 -19.09 -6.29 28.61
CA ASP A 319 -19.70 -6.56 29.92
C ASP A 319 -21.11 -5.95 30.02
N ASN A 320 -21.30 -4.71 29.55
CA ASN A 320 -22.63 -4.09 29.48
C ASN A 320 -23.64 -4.90 28.66
N THR A 321 -23.19 -5.49 27.53
CA THR A 321 -24.06 -6.33 26.68
C THR A 321 -24.30 -7.69 27.31
N ILE A 322 -23.27 -8.32 27.88
CA ILE A 322 -23.33 -9.63 28.54
C ILE A 322 -24.31 -9.60 29.71
N GLN A 323 -24.32 -8.53 30.51
CA GLN A 323 -25.26 -8.37 31.62
C GLN A 323 -26.72 -8.31 31.16
N ALA A 324 -26.99 -7.87 29.93
CA ALA A 324 -28.33 -7.84 29.34
C ALA A 324 -28.72 -9.15 28.64
N MET A 325 -27.78 -10.06 28.39
CA MET A 325 -28.04 -11.33 27.72
C MET A 325 -28.80 -12.31 28.63
N SER A 326 -29.79 -12.99 28.04
CA SER A 326 -30.39 -14.19 28.63
C SER A 326 -29.56 -15.44 28.29
N ALA A 327 -29.89 -16.59 28.89
CA ALA A 327 -29.25 -17.87 28.56
C ALA A 327 -29.42 -18.25 27.07
N ASP A 328 -30.50 -17.79 26.43
CA ASP A 328 -30.81 -18.07 25.04
C ASP A 328 -30.27 -17.02 24.06
N SER A 329 -29.75 -15.89 24.56
CA SER A 329 -29.20 -14.83 23.73
C SER A 329 -27.94 -15.26 22.97
N ARG A 330 -27.70 -14.64 21.81
CA ARG A 330 -26.45 -14.71 21.06
C ARG A 330 -25.81 -13.34 20.98
N LEU A 331 -24.50 -13.31 21.05
CA LEU A 331 -23.72 -12.17 20.60
C LEU A 331 -23.11 -12.54 19.25
N LEU A 332 -23.46 -11.78 18.22
CA LEU A 332 -22.96 -11.95 16.85
C LEU A 332 -21.98 -10.80 16.57
N ILE A 333 -20.72 -11.13 16.30
CA ILE A 333 -19.67 -10.15 16.02
C ILE A 333 -19.18 -10.36 14.59
N GLU A 334 -19.43 -9.41 13.70
CA GLU A 334 -18.87 -9.41 12.34
C GLU A 334 -17.60 -8.57 12.28
N GLU A 335 -16.47 -9.22 12.04
CA GLU A 335 -15.14 -8.59 11.99
C GLU A 335 -14.24 -9.27 10.94
N PHE A 336 -13.11 -8.64 10.63
CA PHE A 336 -12.04 -9.33 9.92
C PHE A 336 -11.34 -10.29 10.89
N VAL A 337 -11.44 -11.60 10.60
CA VAL A 337 -10.82 -12.64 11.42
C VAL A 337 -9.56 -13.11 10.71
N LEU A 338 -8.41 -12.63 11.17
CA LEU A 338 -7.14 -12.94 10.52
C LEU A 338 -6.72 -14.40 10.80
N PRO A 339 -6.07 -15.07 9.84
CA PRO A 339 -5.40 -16.32 10.13
C PRO A 339 -4.17 -16.04 11.01
N ASP A 340 -3.82 -16.99 11.88
CA ASP A 340 -2.61 -16.86 12.72
C ASP A 340 -1.31 -16.80 11.91
N THR A 341 -1.35 -17.25 10.65
CA THR A 341 -0.21 -17.16 9.73
C THR A 341 -0.68 -16.82 8.32
N GLY A 342 0.10 -16.00 7.62
CA GLY A 342 -0.17 -15.66 6.23
C GLY A 342 -1.47 -14.89 6.04
N ALA A 343 -1.70 -13.83 6.82
CA ALA A 343 -2.75 -12.85 6.54
C ALA A 343 -2.58 -12.27 5.13
N ASP A 344 -3.69 -11.98 4.46
CA ASP A 344 -3.66 -11.33 3.16
C ASP A 344 -3.32 -9.83 3.30
N ALA A 345 -2.90 -9.22 2.19
CA ALA A 345 -2.46 -7.82 2.20
C ALA A 345 -3.58 -6.85 2.58
N LYS A 346 -4.85 -7.13 2.23
CA LYS A 346 -5.97 -6.23 2.53
C LYS A 346 -6.21 -6.19 4.04
N ALA A 347 -6.31 -7.36 4.68
CA ALA A 347 -6.46 -7.48 6.13
C ALA A 347 -5.26 -6.87 6.87
N SER A 348 -4.02 -7.06 6.39
CA SER A 348 -2.84 -6.44 7.01
C SER A 348 -2.77 -4.92 6.85
N HIS A 349 -3.21 -4.36 5.72
CA HIS A 349 -3.30 -2.90 5.58
C HIS A 349 -4.36 -2.32 6.51
N LEU A 350 -5.50 -3.00 6.64
CA LEU A 350 -6.59 -2.61 7.53
C LEU A 350 -6.13 -2.61 9.00
N ASP A 351 -5.39 -3.64 9.44
CA ASP A 351 -4.83 -3.71 10.79
C ASP A 351 -3.96 -2.49 11.14
N ILE A 352 -3.00 -2.15 10.27
CA ILE A 352 -2.17 -0.96 10.46
C ILE A 352 -3.00 0.33 10.41
N MET A 353 -4.04 0.38 9.57
CA MET A 353 -4.94 1.52 9.52
C MET A 353 -5.70 1.70 10.84
N MET A 354 -6.20 0.62 11.44
CA MET A 354 -6.86 0.65 12.75
C MET A 354 -5.93 1.09 13.88
N MET A 355 -4.67 0.64 13.85
CA MET A 355 -3.64 1.11 14.78
C MET A 355 -3.42 2.63 14.64
N LEU A 356 -3.28 3.15 13.41
CA LEU A 356 -3.01 4.56 13.17
C LEU A 356 -4.18 5.47 13.55
N TYR A 357 -5.41 5.04 13.30
CA TYR A 357 -6.63 5.85 13.48
C TYR A 357 -7.21 5.78 14.88
N HIS A 358 -7.22 4.60 15.47
CA HIS A 358 -7.99 4.34 16.67
C HIS A 358 -7.15 3.77 17.82
N SER A 359 -5.87 3.45 17.57
CA SER A 359 -5.12 2.51 18.41
C SER A 359 -5.86 1.18 18.56
N GLY A 360 -6.62 0.81 17.52
CA GLY A 360 -7.32 -0.46 17.41
C GLY A 360 -6.44 -1.52 16.76
N MET A 361 -7.02 -2.67 16.44
CA MET A 361 -6.34 -3.74 15.71
C MET A 361 -7.32 -4.71 15.08
N GLU A 362 -6.89 -5.33 14.00
CA GLU A 362 -7.52 -6.55 13.50
C GLU A 362 -6.97 -7.76 14.26
N ARG A 363 -7.85 -8.69 14.62
CA ARG A 363 -7.49 -9.81 15.50
C ARG A 363 -7.48 -11.13 14.75
N THR A 364 -6.49 -11.96 15.06
CA THR A 364 -6.49 -13.35 14.63
C THR A 364 -7.56 -14.15 15.38
N LEU A 365 -7.92 -15.33 14.87
CA LEU A 365 -8.86 -16.20 15.57
C LEU A 365 -8.39 -16.53 17.01
N SER A 366 -7.10 -16.78 17.22
CA SER A 366 -6.58 -17.06 18.55
C SER A 366 -6.68 -15.86 19.50
N GLN A 367 -6.48 -14.64 18.98
CA GLN A 367 -6.68 -13.40 19.74
C GLN A 367 -8.16 -13.15 20.06
N TRP A 368 -9.06 -13.35 19.10
CA TRP A 368 -10.51 -13.29 19.32
C TRP A 368 -10.96 -14.27 20.41
N GLN A 369 -10.51 -15.52 20.34
CA GLN A 369 -10.81 -16.54 21.33
C GLN A 369 -10.35 -16.12 22.73
N ALA A 370 -9.12 -15.62 22.85
CA ALA A 370 -8.56 -15.17 24.13
C ALA A 370 -9.35 -13.99 24.72
N LEU A 371 -9.63 -12.97 23.90
CA LEU A 371 -10.38 -11.79 24.30
C LEU A 371 -11.79 -12.15 24.77
N LEU A 372 -12.56 -12.89 23.96
CA LEU A 372 -13.94 -13.24 24.28
C LEU A 372 -14.02 -14.17 25.49
N THR A 373 -13.08 -15.11 25.62
CA THR A 373 -12.97 -15.96 26.81
C THR A 373 -12.71 -15.12 28.07
N SER A 374 -11.89 -14.08 27.98
CA SER A 374 -11.64 -13.16 29.10
C SER A 374 -12.86 -12.36 29.54
N CYS A 375 -13.86 -12.19 28.66
CA CYS A 375 -15.15 -11.57 28.97
C CYS A 375 -16.18 -12.58 29.52
N GLY A 376 -15.83 -13.87 29.65
CA GLY A 376 -16.81 -14.90 30.00
C GLY A 376 -17.74 -15.29 28.85
N LEU A 377 -17.29 -15.12 27.60
CA LEU A 377 -17.98 -15.61 26.41
C LEU A 377 -17.24 -16.81 25.80
N ARG A 378 -17.97 -17.66 25.09
CA ARG A 378 -17.38 -18.70 24.22
C ARG A 378 -17.79 -18.46 22.78
N ILE A 379 -16.84 -18.59 21.86
CA ILE A 379 -17.13 -18.70 20.43
C ILE A 379 -17.73 -20.09 20.20
N VAL A 380 -18.97 -20.12 19.72
CA VAL A 380 -19.71 -21.33 19.33
C VAL A 380 -19.22 -21.79 17.96
N LYS A 381 -19.13 -20.84 17.03
CA LYS A 381 -18.77 -21.08 15.64
C LYS A 381 -18.30 -19.79 14.98
N VAL A 382 -17.33 -19.95 14.08
CA VAL A 382 -16.90 -18.89 13.16
C VAL A 382 -17.53 -19.18 11.81
N TRP A 383 -18.36 -18.26 11.34
CA TRP A 383 -19.03 -18.33 10.07
C TRP A 383 -18.26 -17.50 9.06
N THR A 384 -17.73 -18.14 8.01
CA THR A 384 -16.95 -17.48 6.96
C THR A 384 -17.36 -17.98 5.60
N ARG A 385 -17.35 -17.11 4.60
CA ARG A 385 -17.56 -17.49 3.20
C ARG A 385 -16.31 -17.21 2.35
N PRO A 386 -16.10 -17.94 1.24
CA PRO A 386 -14.99 -17.66 0.32
C PRO A 386 -15.09 -16.33 -0.43
N ASP A 387 -16.30 -15.78 -0.54
CA ASP A 387 -16.63 -14.56 -1.30
C ASP A 387 -16.84 -13.33 -0.39
N THR A 388 -16.39 -13.39 0.87
CA THR A 388 -16.49 -12.29 1.84
C THR A 388 -15.14 -12.05 2.51
N ASP A 389 -14.92 -10.80 2.92
CA ASP A 389 -13.69 -10.41 3.62
C ASP A 389 -13.80 -10.54 5.15
N SER A 390 -15.02 -10.45 5.68
CA SER A 390 -15.34 -10.60 7.11
C SER A 390 -15.83 -12.01 7.44
N SER A 391 -15.88 -12.30 8.74
CA SER A 391 -16.51 -13.47 9.33
C SER A 391 -17.44 -13.06 10.48
N VAL A 392 -18.47 -13.87 10.74
CA VAL A 392 -19.35 -13.69 11.91
C VAL A 392 -18.96 -14.69 12.99
N LEU A 393 -18.55 -14.17 14.14
CA LEU A 393 -18.29 -14.91 15.37
C LEU A 393 -19.62 -15.07 16.12
N GLU A 394 -20.14 -16.28 16.19
CA GLU A 394 -21.31 -16.58 17.02
C GLU A 394 -20.85 -16.89 18.45
N CYS A 395 -21.28 -16.08 19.41
CA CYS A 395 -20.84 -16.17 20.80
C CYS A 395 -22.03 -16.39 21.77
N LYS A 396 -21.75 -17.11 22.86
CA LYS A 396 -22.69 -17.33 23.97
C LYS A 396 -21.99 -17.17 25.32
N THR A 397 -22.76 -16.87 26.36
CA THR A 397 -22.32 -17.12 27.73
C THR A 397 -22.20 -18.64 27.97
N PRO A 398 -21.21 -19.10 28.75
CA PRO A 398 -21.18 -20.48 29.22
C PRO A 398 -22.47 -20.83 29.97
N PRO A 399 -22.95 -22.07 29.90
CA PRO A 399 -24.07 -22.49 30.72
C PRO A 399 -23.72 -22.28 32.19
N SER A 400 -24.68 -21.76 32.97
CA SER A 400 -24.51 -21.59 34.41
C SER A 400 -24.21 -22.94 35.05
N THR A 401 -22.96 -23.17 35.43
CA THR A 401 -22.62 -24.30 36.27
C THR A 401 -23.22 -24.01 37.64
N THR A 402 -24.41 -24.53 37.90
CA THR A 402 -24.92 -24.66 39.27
C THR A 402 -23.89 -25.48 40.05
N ASN A 403 -23.09 -24.79 40.86
CA ASN A 403 -22.12 -25.37 41.77
C ASN A 403 -22.85 -26.30 42.75
N THR A 404 -22.94 -27.59 42.39
CA THR A 404 -22.95 -28.64 43.41
C THR A 404 -21.50 -28.87 43.76
N THR A 405 -21.11 -28.35 44.91
CA THR A 405 -19.78 -28.50 45.51
C THR A 405 -19.49 -30.00 45.64
N THR A 406 -18.58 -30.52 44.83
CA THR A 406 -17.85 -31.73 45.20
C THR A 406 -16.40 -31.53 44.82
N SER A 407 -15.62 -31.14 45.84
CA SER A 407 -14.17 -31.01 45.77
C SER A 407 -13.56 -32.34 45.38
N THR A 408 -13.06 -32.45 44.15
CA THR A 408 -11.97 -33.37 43.81
C THR A 408 -11.05 -32.68 42.82
N SER A 409 -9.92 -32.21 43.34
CA SER A 409 -8.80 -31.71 42.57
C SER A 409 -8.25 -32.86 41.72
N THR A 410 -8.47 -32.81 40.40
CA THR A 410 -7.72 -33.64 39.45
C THR A 410 -7.13 -32.69 38.42
N VAL A 411 -5.83 -32.46 38.53
CA VAL A 411 -5.01 -31.77 37.53
C VAL A 411 -5.05 -32.61 36.26
N LEU A 412 -5.77 -32.14 35.25
CA LEU A 412 -5.78 -32.73 33.91
C LEU A 412 -4.61 -32.12 33.12
N THR A 413 -3.44 -32.76 33.23
CA THR A 413 -2.35 -32.60 32.29
C THR A 413 -2.76 -33.20 30.96
N VAL A 414 -2.94 -32.37 29.93
CA VAL A 414 -3.14 -32.81 28.55
C VAL A 414 -1.76 -33.18 27.96
N PRO A 415 -1.50 -34.43 27.54
CA PRO A 415 -0.28 -34.75 26.82
C PRO A 415 -0.41 -34.32 25.36
N LEU A 416 0.45 -33.39 24.93
CA LEU A 416 0.71 -33.11 23.53
C LEU A 416 1.33 -34.37 22.88
N SER A 417 0.56 -35.06 22.04
CA SER A 417 1.11 -36.08 21.13
C SER A 417 1.44 -35.46 19.79
N PRO A 418 2.69 -35.57 19.29
CA PRO A 418 3.03 -35.21 17.92
C PRO A 418 2.99 -36.46 17.04
N ASN A 419 1.95 -36.61 16.22
CA ASN A 419 1.92 -37.59 15.14
C ASN A 419 1.76 -36.88 13.80
N PHE A 420 2.88 -36.41 13.24
CA PHE A 420 3.01 -36.21 11.80
C PHE A 420 4.13 -37.10 11.28
N SER A 421 3.70 -38.16 10.61
CA SER A 421 4.51 -39.06 9.80
C SER A 421 5.35 -38.28 8.78
N ARG A 422 6.68 -38.37 8.93
CA ARG A 422 7.66 -37.91 7.95
C ARG A 422 7.55 -38.74 6.67
N LEU A 423 7.03 -38.15 5.61
CA LEU A 423 7.26 -38.66 4.25
C LEU A 423 8.73 -38.43 3.89
N ARG A 424 9.50 -39.53 3.84
CA ARG A 424 10.89 -39.56 3.39
C ARG A 424 10.97 -39.13 1.91
N ARG A 425 11.83 -38.15 1.63
CA ARG A 425 12.40 -37.95 0.28
C ARG A 425 13.33 -39.11 -0.06
N PRO A 426 13.34 -39.67 -1.29
CA PRO A 426 14.39 -40.57 -1.72
C PRO A 426 15.67 -39.78 -2.03
N ALA A 427 16.80 -40.24 -1.48
CA ALA A 427 18.15 -39.79 -1.87
C ALA A 427 18.59 -40.48 -3.18
N PRO A 428 19.50 -39.87 -3.96
CA PRO A 428 19.92 -40.38 -5.27
C PRO A 428 20.94 -41.53 -5.15
N ASN A 429 20.86 -42.49 -6.08
CA ASN A 429 21.76 -43.64 -6.15
C ASN A 429 23.09 -43.27 -6.86
N PRO A 430 24.27 -43.73 -6.40
CA PRO A 430 25.56 -43.38 -7.00
C PRO A 430 26.26 -44.51 -7.81
N ARG A 431 27.21 -44.10 -8.69
CA ARG A 431 28.34 -44.82 -9.37
C ARG A 431 28.03 -45.47 -10.76
N SER A 432 28.55 -44.99 -11.91
CA SER A 432 29.94 -44.99 -12.52
C SER A 432 30.17 -46.19 -13.48
N PRO A 433 31.14 -46.23 -14.46
CA PRO A 433 32.25 -45.30 -14.74
C PRO A 433 32.61 -45.02 -16.25
N SER A 434 33.43 -43.96 -16.43
CA SER A 434 34.51 -43.70 -17.42
C SER A 434 34.55 -44.31 -18.83
N THR A 435 34.76 -43.44 -19.83
CA THR A 435 35.87 -43.58 -20.80
C THR A 435 36.26 -42.22 -21.39
N ARG A 436 37.56 -41.87 -21.29
CA ARG A 436 38.23 -40.83 -22.08
C ARG A 436 38.58 -41.40 -23.45
N PHE A 437 38.45 -40.62 -24.53
CA PHE A 437 39.44 -40.53 -25.61
C PHE A 437 39.25 -39.21 -26.37
N ASP A 438 40.38 -38.56 -26.64
CA ASP A 438 40.52 -37.39 -27.50
C ASP A 438 40.10 -37.71 -28.95
N THR A 439 39.51 -36.74 -29.66
CA THR A 439 39.92 -36.29 -31.02
C THR A 439 39.00 -35.20 -31.56
N LEU A 440 39.63 -34.19 -32.18
CA LEU A 440 39.03 -33.19 -33.04
C LEU A 440 38.44 -33.85 -34.30
N THR A 441 37.17 -33.61 -34.64
CA THR A 441 36.73 -33.36 -36.03
C THR A 441 35.30 -32.85 -36.09
N GLU A 442 35.07 -31.88 -36.97
CA GLU A 442 33.76 -31.43 -37.44
C GLU A 442 32.96 -32.61 -38.02
N THR A 443 31.67 -32.69 -37.72
CA THR A 443 30.69 -33.29 -38.64
C THR A 443 29.29 -32.80 -38.31
N ALA A 444 28.66 -32.19 -39.32
CA ALA A 444 27.26 -31.84 -39.32
C ALA A 444 26.39 -33.09 -39.50
N ALA A 445 25.28 -33.18 -38.78
CA ALA A 445 24.20 -34.12 -39.06
C ALA A 445 22.87 -33.36 -39.16
N ILE A 446 22.24 -33.48 -40.32
CA ILE A 446 20.95 -32.91 -40.71
C ILE A 446 19.85 -33.91 -40.30
N TYR A 447 18.77 -33.43 -39.67
CA TYR A 447 17.49 -34.15 -39.60
C TYR A 447 16.45 -33.47 -40.51
N PRO A 448 15.74 -34.23 -41.37
CA PRO A 448 14.76 -33.69 -42.31
C PRO A 448 13.41 -33.45 -41.61
N GLY A 449 12.93 -32.20 -41.59
CA GLY A 449 11.60 -31.89 -41.05
C GLY A 449 11.32 -30.47 -40.58
N SER A 450 12.05 -29.45 -41.04
CA SER A 450 11.58 -28.04 -41.09
C SER A 450 12.60 -27.23 -41.89
N GLY A 451 12.17 -26.62 -42.99
CA GLY A 451 13.06 -25.91 -43.93
C GLY A 451 13.53 -24.56 -43.42
N ILE A 452 14.37 -24.52 -42.37
CA ILE A 452 15.06 -23.30 -41.92
C ILE A 452 16.53 -23.61 -41.63
N THR A 453 17.43 -23.08 -42.46
CA THR A 453 18.88 -23.14 -42.27
C THR A 453 19.33 -21.94 -41.44
N PHE A 454 19.84 -22.15 -40.22
CA PHE A 454 20.48 -21.08 -39.45
C PHE A 454 21.91 -20.84 -39.98
N LYS A 455 22.07 -19.75 -40.72
CA LYS A 455 23.39 -19.21 -41.08
C LYS A 455 23.93 -18.45 -39.86
N ILE A 456 25.03 -18.90 -39.27
CA ILE A 456 25.76 -18.11 -38.27
C ILE A 456 26.35 -16.90 -39.01
N ILE A 457 25.66 -15.77 -38.93
CA ILE A 457 26.18 -14.47 -39.36
C ILE A 457 26.74 -13.79 -38.11
N LYS A 458 28.07 -13.74 -37.98
CA LYS A 458 28.72 -12.71 -37.15
C LYS A 458 28.40 -11.36 -37.81
N MET A 459 27.39 -10.64 -37.33
CA MET A 459 27.04 -9.31 -37.84
C MET A 459 27.33 -8.22 -36.81
N GLN A 460 28.21 -7.31 -37.25
CA GLN A 460 28.67 -6.07 -36.62
C GLN A 460 27.50 -5.10 -36.35
N ALA A 461 26.68 -5.36 -35.33
CA ALA A 461 25.50 -4.56 -35.01
C ALA A 461 25.81 -3.13 -34.51
N THR A 462 27.05 -2.83 -34.11
CA THR A 462 27.39 -1.55 -33.48
C THR A 462 27.58 -0.40 -34.48
N ARG A 463 27.84 -0.66 -35.78
CA ARG A 463 28.12 0.42 -36.76
C ARG A 463 26.87 0.98 -37.45
N ARG A 464 25.80 0.19 -37.63
CA ARG A 464 24.54 0.66 -38.26
C ARG A 464 23.63 1.42 -37.29
N LEU A 465 23.70 1.15 -35.98
CA LEU A 465 22.94 1.89 -34.96
C LEU A 465 23.48 3.31 -34.68
N LEU A 466 24.68 3.64 -35.15
CA LEU A 466 25.32 4.94 -34.95
C LEU A 466 25.02 5.97 -36.07
N GLN A 467 24.38 5.58 -37.17
CA GLN A 467 24.15 6.50 -38.31
C GLN A 467 22.98 7.49 -38.12
N HIS A 468 22.15 7.34 -37.06
CA HIS A 468 20.97 8.18 -36.84
C HIS A 468 20.98 8.98 -35.52
N ARG A 469 22.11 9.08 -34.82
CA ARG A 469 22.22 9.96 -33.65
C ARG A 469 22.82 11.29 -34.03
N GLN A 470 22.03 12.36 -33.94
CA GLN A 470 22.54 13.73 -34.02
C GLN A 470 23.11 14.10 -32.63
N PRO A 471 24.42 14.36 -32.50
CA PRO A 471 25.00 14.73 -31.21
C PRO A 471 24.45 16.09 -30.77
N MET A 472 23.95 16.19 -29.54
CA MET A 472 23.52 17.47 -28.95
C MET A 472 24.67 18.46 -28.72
N ILE A 473 25.92 18.02 -28.92
CA ILE A 473 27.12 18.87 -28.81
C ILE A 473 27.77 18.94 -30.19
N LYS A 474 27.68 20.11 -30.83
CA LYS A 474 28.49 20.44 -32.00
C LYS A 474 29.91 20.77 -31.54
N PHE A 475 30.86 19.89 -31.84
CA PHE A 475 32.28 20.23 -31.72
C PHE A 475 32.62 21.26 -32.79
N LEU A 476 32.63 22.52 -32.39
CA LEU A 476 33.19 23.61 -33.19
C LEU A 476 34.70 23.40 -33.17
N GLY A 477 35.29 23.08 -34.33
CA GLY A 477 36.70 22.71 -34.48
C GLY A 477 37.70 23.73 -33.93
N LYS A 478 39.01 23.47 -34.13
CA LYS A 478 40.10 24.31 -33.60
C LYS A 478 39.85 25.80 -33.88
N ARG A 479 39.53 26.56 -32.84
CA ARG A 479 39.39 28.02 -32.92
C ARG A 479 40.77 28.66 -32.84
N SER A 480 41.05 29.60 -33.73
CA SER A 480 42.19 30.50 -33.63
C SER A 480 42.00 31.44 -32.43
N ILE A 481 43.06 31.64 -31.64
CA ILE A 481 43.04 32.57 -30.51
C ILE A 481 42.97 34.00 -31.07
N PRO A 482 41.95 34.81 -30.73
CA PRO A 482 41.87 36.18 -31.21
C PRO A 482 42.99 37.02 -30.59
N GLN A 483 43.67 37.83 -31.42
CA GLN A 483 44.79 38.69 -31.00
C GLN A 483 44.37 39.81 -30.04
N GLN A 484 43.08 40.13 -29.96
CA GLN A 484 42.49 40.98 -28.93
C GLN A 484 41.19 40.36 -28.44
N LEU A 485 41.06 40.20 -27.12
CA LEU A 485 39.82 39.81 -26.45
C LEU A 485 39.06 41.07 -26.03
N ASP A 486 37.86 41.24 -26.58
CA ASP A 486 36.90 42.20 -26.08
C ASP A 486 36.29 41.65 -24.78
N HIS A 487 36.60 42.33 -23.67
CA HIS A 487 36.13 41.98 -22.33
C HIS A 487 34.80 42.63 -21.96
N THR A 488 34.17 43.38 -22.88
CA THR A 488 32.82 43.90 -22.60
C THR A 488 31.84 42.73 -22.45
N PRO A 489 31.08 42.68 -21.35
CA PRO A 489 30.04 41.68 -21.18
C PRO A 489 29.06 41.78 -22.35
N LYS A 490 28.76 40.65 -22.98
CA LYS A 490 27.74 40.56 -24.03
C LYS A 490 26.78 39.43 -23.68
N PRO A 491 25.46 39.61 -23.86
CA PRO A 491 24.50 38.53 -23.70
C PRO A 491 24.80 37.43 -24.72
N HIS A 492 24.60 36.18 -24.33
CA HIS A 492 24.83 35.05 -25.22
C HIS A 492 23.84 35.13 -26.41
N PRO A 493 24.26 34.81 -27.66
CA PRO A 493 23.38 34.90 -28.83
C PRO A 493 22.09 34.08 -28.71
N GLU A 494 22.17 32.93 -28.04
CA GLU A 494 21.02 32.04 -27.77
C GLU A 494 20.33 32.33 -26.41
N SER A 495 20.63 33.45 -25.76
CA SER A 495 19.96 33.82 -24.51
C SER A 495 18.51 34.21 -24.81
N PRO A 496 17.49 33.61 -24.17
CA PRO A 496 16.08 33.96 -24.40
C PRO A 496 15.77 35.44 -24.16
N SER A 497 16.52 36.08 -23.27
CA SER A 497 16.36 37.50 -22.93
C SER A 497 17.17 38.45 -23.80
N HIS A 498 18.19 37.97 -24.53
CA HIS A 498 19.18 38.77 -25.27
C HIS A 498 19.75 40.02 -24.55
N HIS A 499 19.65 40.07 -23.22
CA HIS A 499 20.11 41.18 -22.37
C HIS A 499 20.89 40.64 -21.17
N LEU A 500 21.86 41.42 -20.68
CA LEU A 500 22.62 41.07 -19.48
C LEU A 500 21.77 41.34 -18.22
N PRO A 501 21.82 40.46 -17.22
CA PRO A 501 21.14 40.72 -15.95
C PRO A 501 21.76 41.92 -15.24
N SER A 502 20.91 42.73 -14.57
CA SER A 502 21.33 43.93 -13.83
C SER A 502 22.24 43.62 -12.64
N SER A 503 22.19 42.39 -12.11
CA SER A 503 23.15 41.86 -11.15
C SER A 503 23.12 40.32 -11.12
N PHE A 504 24.23 39.72 -10.68
CA PHE A 504 24.33 38.26 -10.48
C PHE A 504 23.36 37.76 -9.39
N ALA A 505 23.02 38.61 -8.42
CA ALA A 505 22.05 38.32 -7.37
C ALA A 505 20.62 38.22 -7.92
N ASN A 506 20.22 39.14 -8.82
CA ASN A 506 18.90 39.10 -9.47
C ASN A 506 18.75 37.89 -10.39
N TYR A 507 19.78 37.54 -11.16
CA TYR A 507 19.77 36.33 -12.00
C TYR A 507 19.51 35.06 -11.17
N ARG A 508 20.14 34.96 -9.99
CA ARG A 508 20.03 33.78 -9.11
C ARG A 508 18.66 33.64 -8.45
N GLN A 509 17.95 34.75 -8.24
CA GLN A 509 16.58 34.73 -7.70
C GLN A 509 15.55 34.33 -8.77
N GLN A 510 15.82 34.63 -10.04
CA GLN A 510 14.91 34.32 -11.15
C GLN A 510 15.18 32.96 -11.80
N ALA A 511 16.41 32.43 -11.68
CA ALA A 511 16.74 31.09 -12.14
C ALA A 511 16.10 30.04 -11.23
N THR A 512 15.07 29.36 -11.73
CA THR A 512 14.48 28.16 -11.13
C THR A 512 15.55 27.06 -11.03
N GLN A 513 16.18 26.92 -9.86
CA GLN A 513 17.14 25.86 -9.60
C GLN A 513 16.42 24.52 -9.38
N HIS A 514 16.58 23.58 -10.31
CA HIS A 514 16.41 22.15 -10.06
C HIS A 514 17.71 21.58 -9.47
N GLY A 515 17.80 21.41 -8.15
CA GLY A 515 18.90 20.64 -7.50
C GLY A 515 19.26 21.07 -6.06
N PRO A 516 19.72 20.14 -5.19
CA PRO A 516 19.56 20.25 -3.74
C PRO A 516 20.77 20.91 -3.07
N LEU A 517 20.77 22.24 -2.95
CA LEU A 517 21.71 22.95 -2.08
C LEU A 517 21.02 24.15 -1.41
N LYS A 518 20.10 23.86 -0.49
CA LYS A 518 19.84 24.75 0.65
C LYS A 518 20.51 24.13 1.88
N SER A 519 21.61 24.74 2.30
CA SER A 519 22.31 24.43 3.54
C SER A 519 21.38 24.66 4.72
N GLY A 520 21.13 23.60 5.50
CA GLY A 520 20.40 23.68 6.76
C GLY A 520 21.16 24.49 7.80
N SER A 521 20.46 25.40 8.46
CA SER A 521 20.78 25.90 9.78
C SER A 521 20.50 24.80 10.82
N ALA A 522 21.54 24.32 11.50
CA ALA A 522 21.40 23.49 12.70
C ALA A 522 21.65 24.35 13.95
N PRO A 523 20.80 24.29 14.99
CA PRO A 523 21.16 24.80 16.32
C PRO A 523 22.08 23.82 17.05
N ALA A 524 22.91 24.38 17.93
CA ALA A 524 24.02 23.75 18.63
C ALA A 524 23.60 22.74 19.72
N GLY A 525 24.40 21.67 19.88
CA GLY A 525 24.49 20.89 21.14
C GLY A 525 24.87 19.41 20.98
N GLY A 526 26.09 19.01 21.39
CA GLY A 526 26.44 17.63 21.81
C GLY A 526 27.35 16.80 20.87
N PRO A 527 28.30 15.96 21.39
CA PRO A 527 29.51 15.60 20.66
C PRO A 527 29.46 14.28 19.85
N SER A 528 30.07 14.38 18.66
CA SER A 528 30.82 13.37 17.89
C SER A 528 30.30 11.93 17.72
N ALA A 529 29.74 11.66 16.55
CA ALA A 529 30.08 10.48 15.76
C ALA A 529 30.20 10.90 14.29
N ALA A 530 31.38 10.74 13.70
CA ALA A 530 31.64 11.15 12.32
C ALA A 530 30.91 10.22 11.34
N PRO A 531 30.15 10.73 10.36
CA PRO A 531 29.62 9.90 9.28
C PRO A 531 30.75 9.57 8.30
N VAL A 532 31.04 8.27 8.16
CA VAL A 532 31.93 7.74 7.12
C VAL A 532 31.19 7.86 5.79
N ASN A 533 31.59 8.82 4.96
CA ASN A 533 31.12 8.94 3.58
C ASN A 533 32.09 8.17 2.66
N PRO A 534 31.66 7.15 1.90
CA PRO A 534 32.55 6.33 1.08
C PRO A 534 33.05 7.02 -0.18
N TYR A 535 32.59 8.24 -0.47
CA TYR A 535 33.11 9.08 -1.55
C TYR A 535 33.94 10.22 -0.96
N GLY A 536 35.24 10.21 -1.25
CA GLY A 536 36.18 11.25 -0.82
C GLY A 536 35.62 12.65 -1.08
N ALA A 537 35.59 13.48 -0.04
CA ALA A 537 35.10 14.85 -0.12
C ALA A 537 35.95 15.67 -1.09
N ILE A 538 35.53 15.80 -2.34
CA ILE A 538 36.04 16.84 -3.23
C ILE A 538 35.51 18.17 -2.70
N GLY A 539 36.42 19.03 -2.20
CA GLY A 539 36.12 20.42 -1.84
C GLY A 539 35.91 20.72 -0.35
N GLY A 540 36.24 19.81 0.57
CA GLY A 540 36.07 20.04 2.01
C GLY A 540 36.98 21.10 2.65
N LYS A 541 37.89 21.72 1.89
CA LYS A 541 38.78 22.81 2.36
C LYS A 541 38.87 23.91 1.31
N SER A 542 38.87 25.16 1.74
CA SER A 542 39.02 26.30 0.84
C SER A 542 40.40 26.30 0.18
N ALA A 543 40.47 26.60 -1.12
CA ALA A 543 41.74 26.69 -1.84
C ALA A 543 42.73 27.72 -1.20
N LYS A 544 42.22 28.67 -0.41
CA LYS A 544 43.02 29.64 0.36
C LYS A 544 43.91 28.99 1.42
N GLU A 545 43.49 27.85 1.99
CA GLU A 545 44.25 27.11 3.01
C GLU A 545 45.50 26.41 2.43
N LEU A 546 45.59 26.28 1.10
CA LEU A 546 46.67 25.58 0.41
C LEU A 546 47.91 26.47 0.16
N GLY A 547 47.86 27.75 0.55
CA GLY A 547 48.96 28.72 0.47
C GLY A 547 49.33 29.19 -0.95
N PRO A 548 49.89 30.41 -1.10
CA PRO A 548 50.34 30.93 -2.40
C PRO A 548 51.64 30.26 -2.86
N ILE A 549 51.83 30.18 -4.18
CA ILE A 549 53.11 29.80 -4.79
C ILE A 549 53.90 31.09 -5.04
N LYS A 550 55.08 31.22 -4.44
CA LYS A 550 55.98 32.37 -4.66
C LYS A 550 56.94 32.03 -5.79
N LEU A 551 56.78 32.68 -6.94
CA LEU A 551 57.76 32.66 -8.04
C LEU A 551 58.64 33.91 -7.94
N ALA A 552 59.90 33.82 -8.37
CA ALA A 552 60.76 35.00 -8.43
C ALA A 552 60.26 35.97 -9.51
N LYS A 553 60.54 37.27 -9.35
CA LYS A 553 60.06 38.31 -10.27
C LYS A 553 60.68 38.10 -11.67
N GLY A 554 59.84 37.73 -12.64
CA GLY A 554 60.25 37.46 -14.03
C GLY A 554 60.25 35.98 -14.42
N GLU A 555 60.01 35.06 -13.47
CA GLU A 555 59.86 33.63 -13.79
C GLU A 555 58.42 33.27 -14.15
N VAL A 556 58.30 32.38 -15.14
CA VAL A 556 57.04 31.75 -15.55
C VAL A 556 57.19 30.25 -15.30
N ALA A 557 56.37 29.70 -14.42
CA ALA A 557 56.32 28.26 -14.17
C ALA A 557 55.35 27.59 -15.14
N ASN A 558 55.76 26.47 -15.74
CA ASN A 558 54.85 25.61 -16.47
C ASN A 558 53.97 24.84 -15.48
N ARG A 559 52.80 24.36 -15.90
CA ARG A 559 51.83 23.76 -14.96
C ARG A 559 52.36 22.48 -14.30
N SER A 560 53.29 21.78 -14.95
CA SER A 560 54.05 20.63 -14.45
C SER A 560 54.99 20.97 -13.29
N ASP A 561 55.34 22.25 -13.16
CA ASP A 561 56.35 22.74 -12.22
C ASP A 561 55.68 23.25 -10.93
N LEU A 562 54.34 23.26 -10.90
CA LEU A 562 53.55 23.56 -9.71
C LEU A 562 53.47 22.33 -8.81
N PRO A 563 53.16 22.47 -7.51
CA PRO A 563 52.89 21.33 -6.65
C PRO A 563 51.78 20.45 -7.23
N LYS A 564 51.92 19.12 -7.10
CA LYS A 564 51.02 18.09 -7.67
C LYS A 564 49.52 18.37 -7.49
N ARG A 565 49.12 19.08 -6.42
CA ARG A 565 47.73 19.52 -6.17
C ARG A 565 47.12 20.43 -7.25
N PHE A 566 47.94 21.05 -8.10
CA PHE A 566 47.50 21.91 -9.22
C PHE A 566 47.57 21.20 -10.59
N HIS A 567 48.07 19.96 -10.61
CA HIS A 567 48.09 19.14 -11.81
C HIS A 567 46.67 18.67 -12.11
N ARG A 568 46.35 18.48 -13.39
CA ARG A 568 45.09 17.83 -13.75
C ARG A 568 45.18 16.38 -13.30
N THR A 569 44.15 15.89 -12.62
CA THR A 569 43.99 14.46 -12.38
C THR A 569 43.87 13.79 -13.74
N ALA A 570 44.85 12.97 -14.10
CA ALA A 570 44.76 12.16 -15.31
C ALA A 570 43.82 11.00 -15.00
N TRP A 571 42.70 10.92 -15.70
CA TRP A 571 41.80 9.79 -15.61
C TRP A 571 42.42 8.64 -16.38
N SER A 572 42.45 7.47 -15.75
CA SER A 572 42.82 6.23 -16.43
C SER A 572 41.80 5.93 -17.53
N GLN A 573 42.22 5.18 -18.54
CA GLN A 573 41.33 4.77 -19.63
C GLN A 573 40.10 4.01 -19.10
N ALA A 574 40.27 3.24 -18.02
CA ALA A 574 39.19 2.52 -17.35
C ALA A 574 38.19 3.46 -16.64
N GLU A 575 38.65 4.56 -16.02
CA GLU A 575 37.75 5.56 -15.41
C GLU A 575 36.97 6.33 -16.48
N ILE A 576 37.62 6.65 -17.60
CA ILE A 576 36.96 7.29 -18.76
C ILE A 576 35.89 6.33 -19.32
N GLU A 577 36.24 5.07 -19.53
CA GLU A 577 35.32 4.05 -20.05
C GLU A 577 34.19 3.72 -19.06
N ALA A 578 34.45 3.73 -17.76
CA ALA A 578 33.43 3.61 -16.73
C ALA A 578 32.45 4.80 -16.77
N ILE A 579 32.92 6.01 -17.00
CA ILE A 579 32.05 7.19 -17.09
C ILE A 579 31.25 7.18 -18.39
N GLU A 580 31.88 6.82 -19.52
CA GLU A 580 31.21 6.74 -20.83
C GLU A 580 30.20 5.59 -20.92
N SER A 581 30.44 4.49 -20.22
CA SER A 581 29.53 3.34 -20.16
C SER A 581 28.49 3.42 -19.02
N GLY A 582 28.54 4.47 -18.19
CA GLY A 582 27.69 4.58 -17.00
C GLY A 582 27.99 3.53 -15.92
N GLY A 583 29.21 3.02 -15.87
CA GLY A 583 29.71 2.03 -14.91
C GLY A 583 29.56 0.58 -15.36
N ALA A 584 29.02 0.34 -16.56
CA ALA A 584 28.73 -1.00 -17.06
C ALA A 584 29.99 -1.84 -17.34
N SER A 585 31.13 -1.22 -17.67
CA SER A 585 32.39 -1.92 -17.93
C SER A 585 33.15 -2.36 -16.67
N MET A 586 32.81 -1.84 -15.48
CA MET A 586 33.51 -2.21 -14.23
C MET A 586 33.04 -3.54 -13.62
N PHE A 587 31.99 -4.14 -14.18
CA PHE A 587 31.39 -5.39 -13.69
C PHE A 587 31.24 -6.46 -14.79
N ALA A 588 31.98 -6.31 -15.89
CA ALA A 588 31.98 -7.23 -17.03
C ALA A 588 33.18 -8.18 -17.01
#